data_AF-A0A2V7AVF7-F1
#
_entry.id   AF-A0A2V7AVF7-F1
#
_cell.length_a   1.000
_cell.length_b   1.000
_cell.length_c   1.000
_cell.angle_alpha   90.00
_cell.angle_beta   90.00
_cell.angle_gamma   90.00
#
_symmetry.space_group_name_H-M   'P 1'
#
loop_
_entity.id
_entity.type
_entity.pdbx_description
1 polymer ?
#
loop_
_entity_poly.entity_id
_entity_poly.type
_entity_poly.pdbx_seq_one_letter_code
_entity_poly.pdbx_strand_id
1 'polypeptide(L)'
;MAAAWLGASGCVISHPDYPASWSPLVGGAACSVLSGTYEDRGVEGETGAGVFRGHAVSLSRILFPGETGRATVVVVTALATDTLEIAAWDGTRLLKSLRLLAAGGDYRCRAGAAEISATALIGEQVAGVQTDTFKLSKAGDGSLVLKHSSSGFGVIVVIPVGGSEDRWYRFKARVDD
;
A
#
# COMPACT_ATOMS: atom_id res chain seq x y z
N MET A 1 31.40 17.51 -38.05
CA MET A 1 30.10 17.64 -37.38
C MET A 1 29.85 16.37 -36.59
N ALA A 2 30.10 16.39 -35.28
CA ALA A 2 29.82 15.26 -34.40
C ALA A 2 28.38 15.40 -33.90
N ALA A 3 27.49 14.52 -34.36
CA ALA A 3 26.13 14.44 -33.87
C ALA A 3 26.14 13.79 -32.49
N ALA A 4 25.87 14.61 -31.46
CA ALA A 4 25.62 14.13 -30.11
C ALA A 4 24.27 13.39 -30.10
N TRP A 5 24.32 12.06 -29.97
CA TRP A 5 23.14 11.26 -29.72
C TRP A 5 22.72 11.44 -28.26
N LEU A 6 21.60 12.13 -28.07
CA LEU A 6 20.91 12.29 -26.78
C LEU A 6 20.51 10.90 -26.27
N GLY A 7 21.14 10.47 -25.17
CA GLY A 7 20.78 9.24 -24.47
C GLY A 7 19.36 9.35 -23.92
N ALA A 8 18.49 8.41 -24.32
CA ALA A 8 17.17 8.24 -23.75
C ALA A 8 17.30 7.81 -22.29
N SER A 9 17.24 8.77 -21.38
CA SER A 9 17.01 8.52 -19.95
C SER A 9 15.55 8.10 -19.82
N GLY A 10 15.32 6.80 -19.62
CA GLY A 10 13.98 6.26 -19.39
C GLY A 10 13.53 6.59 -17.98
N CYS A 11 12.93 7.77 -17.79
CA CYS A 11 12.21 8.09 -16.57
C CYS A 11 10.79 7.53 -16.67
N VAL A 12 10.44 6.54 -15.86
CA VAL A 12 9.08 5.98 -15.82
C VAL A 12 8.32 6.65 -14.68
N ILE A 13 7.39 7.54 -15.01
CA ILE A 13 6.55 8.25 -14.05
C ILE A 13 5.10 7.84 -14.30
N SER A 14 4.43 7.27 -13.29
CA SER A 14 3.03 6.86 -13.36
C SER A 14 2.32 7.14 -12.04
N HIS A 15 1.50 8.19 -11.99
CA HIS A 15 0.71 8.52 -10.80
C HIS A 15 -0.78 8.55 -11.17
N PRO A 16 -1.44 7.39 -11.32
CA PRO A 16 -2.87 7.35 -11.62
C PRO A 16 -3.68 8.02 -10.51
N ASP A 17 -4.70 8.77 -10.90
CA ASP A 17 -5.70 9.32 -9.99
C ASP A 17 -6.45 8.21 -9.26
N TYR A 18 -7.09 8.58 -8.15
CA TYR A 18 -8.00 7.67 -7.45
C TYR A 18 -9.10 7.17 -8.41
N PRO A 19 -9.36 5.86 -8.51
CA PRO A 19 -10.34 5.33 -9.46
C PRO A 19 -11.73 5.93 -9.25
N ALA A 20 -12.26 6.64 -10.25
CA ALA A 20 -13.55 7.32 -10.16
C ALA A 20 -14.76 6.36 -9.97
N SER A 21 -14.59 5.08 -10.30
CA SER A 21 -15.60 4.04 -10.09
C SER A 21 -15.67 3.52 -8.65
N TRP A 22 -14.72 3.89 -7.79
CA TRP A 22 -14.71 3.48 -6.39
C TRP A 22 -15.44 4.50 -5.50
N SER A 23 -16.02 4.01 -4.41
CA SER A 23 -16.70 4.87 -3.44
C SER A 23 -15.73 5.90 -2.85
N PRO A 24 -16.15 7.16 -2.63
CA PRO A 24 -15.27 8.20 -2.10
C PRO A 24 -14.56 7.79 -0.80
N LEU A 25 -13.34 8.30 -0.62
CA LEU A 25 -12.61 8.09 0.63
C LEU A 25 -13.30 8.81 1.78
N VAL A 26 -13.43 8.12 2.91
CA VAL A 26 -13.94 8.65 4.16
C VAL A 26 -12.78 9.36 4.86
N GLY A 27 -12.96 10.66 5.09
CA GLY A 27 -12.07 11.44 5.94
C GLY A 27 -12.40 11.26 7.43
N GLY A 28 -11.46 11.63 8.28
CA GLY A 28 -11.66 11.67 9.73
C GLY A 28 -10.55 12.42 10.45
N ALA A 29 -10.74 12.75 11.72
CA ALA A 29 -9.68 13.35 12.53
C ALA A 29 -8.65 12.31 12.99
N ALA A 30 -9.05 11.04 13.10
CA ALA A 30 -8.25 9.95 13.64
C ALA A 30 -8.30 8.71 12.74
N CYS A 31 -7.26 7.89 12.82
CA CYS A 31 -7.11 6.66 12.03
C CYS A 31 -7.92 5.49 12.59
N SER A 32 -8.65 5.70 13.70
CA SER A 32 -9.62 4.74 14.22
C SER A 32 -10.72 4.39 13.21
N VAL A 33 -11.00 5.29 12.26
CA VAL A 33 -11.90 5.04 11.13
C VAL A 33 -11.49 3.82 10.30
N LEU A 34 -10.19 3.47 10.27
CA LEU A 34 -9.68 2.33 9.53
C LEU A 34 -10.02 0.98 10.18
N SER A 35 -10.56 0.97 11.39
CA SER A 35 -10.84 -0.29 12.09
C SER A 35 -11.87 -1.14 11.33
N GLY A 36 -11.64 -2.44 11.30
CA GLY A 36 -12.52 -3.41 10.66
C GLY A 36 -11.80 -4.67 10.19
N THR A 37 -12.59 -5.64 9.74
CA THR A 37 -12.13 -6.86 9.08
C THR A 37 -12.23 -6.68 7.57
N TYR A 38 -11.19 -7.04 6.84
CA TYR A 38 -11.11 -6.91 5.39
C TYR A 38 -10.74 -8.24 4.76
N GLU A 39 -11.29 -8.51 3.57
CA GLU A 39 -10.85 -9.64 2.76
C GLU A 39 -9.37 -9.48 2.41
N ASP A 40 -8.59 -10.56 2.52
CA ASP A 40 -7.21 -10.54 2.06
C ASP A 40 -7.13 -10.29 0.54
N ARG A 41 -8.07 -10.87 -0.19
CA ARG A 41 -8.17 -10.71 -1.64
C ARG A 41 -8.77 -9.35 -1.99
N GLY A 42 -8.06 -8.60 -2.81
CA GLY A 42 -8.49 -7.31 -3.34
C GLY A 42 -8.36 -7.22 -4.85
N VAL A 43 -8.58 -6.01 -5.35
CA VAL A 43 -8.41 -5.63 -6.75
C VAL A 43 -7.47 -4.44 -6.87
N GLU A 44 -6.63 -4.46 -7.90
CA GLU A 44 -5.87 -3.29 -8.31
C GLU A 44 -6.75 -2.34 -9.13
N GLY A 45 -6.61 -1.04 -8.84
CA GLY A 45 -7.25 0.05 -9.57
C GLY A 45 -6.71 0.18 -10.99
N GLU A 46 -7.38 0.99 -11.79
CA GLU A 46 -6.96 1.20 -13.16
C GLU A 46 -5.63 1.95 -13.21
N THR A 47 -4.55 1.26 -13.59
CA THR A 47 -3.32 1.92 -14.00
C THR A 47 -3.54 2.51 -15.40
N GLY A 48 -3.08 3.75 -15.63
CA GLY A 48 -3.24 4.45 -16.92
C GLY A 48 -2.66 3.67 -18.13
N ALA A 49 -1.81 2.68 -17.88
CA ALA A 49 -1.44 1.65 -18.82
C ALA A 49 -2.36 0.43 -18.63
N GLY A 50 -3.30 0.20 -19.55
CA GLY A 50 -4.36 -0.82 -19.47
C GLY A 50 -3.93 -2.29 -19.38
N VAL A 51 -2.67 -2.59 -19.04
CA VAL A 51 -2.09 -3.95 -19.02
C VAL A 51 -2.43 -4.72 -17.74
N PHE A 52 -2.76 -4.05 -16.61
CA PHE A 52 -2.96 -4.71 -15.32
C PHE A 52 -4.32 -4.51 -14.63
N ARG A 53 -5.35 -4.03 -15.35
CA ARG A 53 -6.69 -3.84 -14.75
C ARG A 53 -7.24 -5.13 -14.13
N GLY A 54 -7.71 -5.04 -12.88
CA GLY A 54 -8.52 -6.09 -12.25
C GLY A 54 -7.76 -7.33 -11.77
N HIS A 55 -6.43 -7.28 -11.65
CA HIS A 55 -5.67 -8.38 -11.08
C HIS A 55 -6.01 -8.55 -9.60
N ALA A 56 -6.17 -9.81 -9.19
CA ALA A 56 -6.37 -10.16 -7.79
C ALA A 56 -5.08 -9.92 -7.01
N VAL A 57 -5.16 -9.12 -5.97
CA VAL A 57 -4.03 -8.79 -5.07
C VAL A 57 -4.31 -9.32 -3.66
N SER A 58 -3.27 -9.50 -2.86
CA SER A 58 -3.36 -9.97 -1.47
C SER A 58 -2.83 -8.89 -0.54
N LEU A 59 -3.69 -8.43 0.38
CA LEU A 59 -3.36 -7.37 1.35
C LEU A 59 -2.24 -7.83 2.28
N SER A 60 -2.33 -9.05 2.80
CA SER A 60 -1.35 -9.61 3.71
C SER A 60 0.01 -9.79 3.04
N ARG A 61 0.06 -10.12 1.74
CA ARG A 61 1.34 -10.20 1.01
C ARG A 61 2.00 -8.83 0.84
N ILE A 62 1.20 -7.78 0.69
CA ILE A 62 1.71 -6.39 0.61
C ILE A 62 2.24 -5.94 1.98
N LEU A 63 1.47 -6.17 3.05
CA LEU A 63 1.81 -5.68 4.39
C LEU A 63 2.80 -6.58 5.16
N PHE A 64 2.85 -7.87 4.81
CA PHE A 64 3.68 -8.89 5.45
C PHE A 64 4.31 -9.80 4.37
N PRO A 65 5.32 -9.33 3.61
CA PRO A 65 5.96 -10.19 2.63
C PRO A 65 6.59 -11.42 3.31
N GLY A 66 6.29 -12.60 2.76
CA GLY A 66 6.65 -13.89 3.34
C GLY A 66 5.43 -14.78 3.61
N GLU A 67 5.43 -15.45 4.77
CA GLU A 67 4.50 -16.55 5.13
C GLU A 67 3.06 -16.11 5.48
N THR A 68 2.44 -15.25 4.67
CA THR A 68 1.00 -14.91 4.78
C THR A 68 0.17 -15.41 3.61
N GLY A 69 0.72 -16.29 2.75
CA GLY A 69 0.05 -16.77 1.55
C GLY A 69 -1.25 -17.57 1.75
N ARG A 70 -1.63 -17.88 2.99
CA ARG A 70 -2.91 -18.52 3.37
C ARG A 70 -3.88 -17.56 4.06
N ALA A 71 -3.53 -16.29 4.23
CA ALA A 71 -4.41 -15.34 4.89
C ALA A 71 -5.73 -15.25 4.11
N THR A 72 -6.83 -15.26 4.84
CA THR A 72 -8.17 -15.06 4.29
C THR A 72 -8.72 -13.70 4.65
N VAL A 73 -8.28 -13.13 5.79
CA VAL A 73 -8.68 -11.81 6.26
C VAL A 73 -7.51 -11.04 6.85
N VAL A 74 -7.62 -9.72 6.80
CA VAL A 74 -6.76 -8.79 7.53
C VAL A 74 -7.64 -7.92 8.43
N VAL A 75 -7.32 -7.89 9.71
CA VAL A 75 -8.00 -7.09 10.71
C VAL A 75 -7.14 -5.87 11.02
N VAL A 76 -7.75 -4.70 10.95
CA VAL A 76 -7.15 -3.44 11.42
C VAL A 76 -7.87 -3.04 12.70
N THR A 77 -7.11 -2.81 13.77
CA THR A 77 -7.64 -2.45 15.08
C THR A 77 -6.95 -1.18 15.57
N ALA A 78 -7.73 -0.13 15.87
CA ALA A 78 -7.21 0.98 16.65
C ALA A 78 -7.20 0.64 18.13
N LEU A 79 -6.02 0.32 18.66
CA LEU A 79 -5.84 -0.03 20.07
C LEU A 79 -5.83 1.21 20.97
N ALA A 80 -5.39 2.34 20.43
CA ALA A 80 -5.40 3.66 21.07
C ALA A 80 -5.43 4.76 20.00
N THR A 81 -5.48 6.03 20.40
CA THR A 81 -5.48 7.18 19.48
C THR A 81 -4.27 7.22 18.54
N ASP A 82 -3.12 6.71 19.00
CA ASP A 82 -1.83 6.74 18.31
C ASP A 82 -1.30 5.34 17.94
N THR A 83 -2.09 4.30 18.18
CA THR A 83 -1.64 2.91 18.04
C THR A 83 -2.61 2.11 17.19
N LEU A 84 -2.11 1.59 16.07
CA LEU A 84 -2.83 0.64 15.21
C LEU A 84 -2.20 -0.74 15.32
N GLU A 85 -3.03 -1.77 15.28
CA GLU A 85 -2.60 -3.14 15.03
C GLU A 85 -3.20 -3.62 13.71
N ILE A 86 -2.36 -4.23 12.88
CA ILE A 86 -2.77 -4.89 11.65
C ILE A 86 -2.42 -6.36 11.79
N ALA A 87 -3.38 -7.25 11.59
CA ALA A 87 -3.21 -8.68 11.78
C ALA A 87 -3.79 -9.47 10.61
N ALA A 88 -3.02 -10.41 10.06
CA ALA A 88 -3.46 -11.35 9.03
C ALA A 88 -3.85 -12.69 9.66
N TRP A 89 -5.01 -13.22 9.28
CA TRP A 89 -5.59 -14.44 9.83
C TRP A 89 -5.95 -15.47 8.75
N ASP A 90 -5.86 -16.75 9.11
CA ASP A 90 -6.41 -17.89 8.38
C ASP A 90 -7.48 -18.55 9.26
N GLY A 91 -8.75 -18.20 9.05
CA GLY A 91 -9.83 -18.53 9.97
C GLY A 91 -9.54 -17.95 11.36
N THR A 92 -9.42 -18.81 12.38
CA THR A 92 -9.10 -18.42 13.76
C THR A 92 -7.61 -18.41 14.07
N ARG A 93 -6.75 -18.77 13.10
CA ARG A 93 -5.30 -18.80 13.29
C ARG A 93 -4.69 -17.46 12.91
N LEU A 94 -4.05 -16.80 13.88
CA LEU A 94 -3.21 -15.64 13.61
C LEU A 94 -1.96 -16.09 12.84
N LEU A 95 -1.74 -15.53 11.65
CA LEU A 95 -0.54 -15.79 10.86
C LEU A 95 0.55 -14.78 11.20
N LYS A 96 0.19 -13.49 11.24
CA LYS A 96 1.12 -12.40 11.52
C LYS A 96 0.36 -11.20 12.05
N SER A 97 0.99 -10.42 12.93
CA SER A 97 0.54 -9.08 13.26
C SER A 97 1.70 -8.10 13.29
N LEU A 98 1.37 -6.83 13.10
CA LEU A 98 2.25 -5.70 13.27
C LEU A 98 1.52 -4.63 14.07
N ARG A 99 2.20 -4.08 15.07
CA ARG A 99 1.74 -2.94 15.85
C ARG A 99 2.50 -1.71 15.39
N LEU A 100 1.77 -0.68 15.01
CA LEU A 100 2.29 0.58 14.51
C LEU A 100 2.01 1.67 15.55
N LEU A 101 3.06 2.36 15.99
CA LEU A 101 2.99 3.48 16.92
C LEU A 101 3.33 4.79 16.19
N ALA A 102 2.42 5.77 16.27
CA ALA A 102 2.66 7.08 15.66
C ALA A 102 3.83 7.82 16.33
N ALA A 103 3.96 7.68 17.66
CA ALA A 103 5.07 8.25 18.42
C ALA A 103 6.44 7.64 18.06
N GLY A 104 6.46 6.37 17.64
CA GLY A 104 7.65 5.67 17.15
C GLY A 104 8.02 6.03 15.71
N GLY A 105 7.14 6.73 15.00
CA GLY A 105 7.33 7.09 13.59
C GLY A 105 6.90 5.99 12.61
N ASP A 106 6.30 4.89 13.09
CA ASP A 106 5.88 3.77 12.24
C ASP A 106 4.82 4.19 11.22
N TYR A 107 3.97 5.16 11.60
CA TYR A 107 2.99 5.76 10.71
C TYR A 107 2.63 7.18 11.11
N ARG A 108 2.01 7.91 10.18
CA ARG A 108 1.40 9.22 10.42
C ARG A 108 -0.08 9.16 10.09
N CYS A 109 -0.91 9.63 11.01
CA CYS A 109 -2.33 9.79 10.72
C CYS A 109 -2.62 11.16 10.10
N ARG A 110 -3.22 11.18 8.90
CA ARG A 110 -3.65 12.41 8.23
C ARG A 110 -5.04 12.22 7.64
N ALA A 111 -6.00 13.03 8.09
CA ALA A 111 -7.38 13.02 7.62
C ALA A 111 -8.02 11.61 7.62
N GLY A 112 -7.72 10.79 8.65
CA GLY A 112 -8.26 9.43 8.79
C GLY A 112 -7.52 8.37 7.98
N ALA A 113 -6.47 8.75 7.25
CA ALA A 113 -5.60 7.83 6.54
C ALA A 113 -4.28 7.61 7.31
N ALA A 114 -3.81 6.36 7.34
CA ALA A 114 -2.54 5.99 7.93
C ALA A 114 -1.48 5.92 6.82
N GLU A 115 -0.49 6.81 6.88
CA GLU A 115 0.68 6.84 6.00
C GLU A 115 1.83 6.11 6.68
N ILE A 116 2.22 4.96 6.14
CA ILE A 116 3.15 4.00 6.71
C ILE A 116 4.38 3.91 5.80
N SER A 117 5.57 4.04 6.36
CA SER A 117 6.83 3.81 5.63
C SER A 117 7.02 2.31 5.41
N ALA A 118 7.53 1.91 4.25
CA ALA A 118 7.90 0.52 4.02
C ALA A 118 8.95 0.00 5.00
N THR A 119 9.89 0.84 5.48
CA THR A 119 10.85 0.43 6.51
C THR A 119 10.15 -0.09 7.77
N ALA A 120 8.99 0.46 8.12
CA ALA A 120 8.19 0.01 9.25
C ALA A 120 7.46 -1.33 8.99
N LEU A 121 7.26 -1.71 7.73
CA LEU A 121 6.62 -2.98 7.34
C LEU A 121 7.62 -4.11 7.08
N ILE A 122 8.75 -3.80 6.44
CA ILE A 122 9.64 -4.79 5.79
C ILE A 122 11.12 -4.69 6.17
N GLY A 123 11.51 -3.70 6.97
CA GLY A 123 12.90 -3.48 7.38
C GLY A 123 13.76 -2.78 6.32
N GLU A 124 15.08 -2.92 6.41
CA GLU A 124 16.06 -2.23 5.56
C GLU A 124 16.06 -2.83 4.13
N GLN A 125 15.87 -1.98 3.11
CA GLN A 125 15.87 -2.42 1.71
C GLN A 125 17.31 -2.54 1.15
N VAL A 126 17.55 -3.52 0.28
CA VAL A 126 18.88 -3.88 -0.27
C VAL A 126 19.31 -2.92 -1.39
N ALA A 127 20.63 -2.68 -1.49
CA ALA A 127 21.38 -1.81 -2.42
C ALA A 127 20.60 -1.07 -3.54
N GLY A 128 20.21 0.17 -3.21
CA GLY A 128 19.51 1.15 -4.05
C GLY A 128 18.80 2.15 -3.12
N VAL A 129 18.42 3.35 -3.60
CA VAL A 129 17.52 4.23 -2.84
C VAL A 129 16.12 4.03 -3.40
N GLN A 130 15.41 3.03 -2.87
CA GLN A 130 13.98 2.84 -3.10
C GLN A 130 13.23 3.29 -1.85
N THR A 131 12.23 4.14 -2.05
CA THR A 131 11.34 4.66 -1.01
C THR A 131 9.93 4.22 -1.35
N ASP A 132 9.40 3.33 -0.53
CA ASP A 132 8.03 2.85 -0.62
C ASP A 132 7.21 3.44 0.54
N THR A 133 6.04 4.00 0.23
CA THR A 133 5.07 4.48 1.20
C THR A 133 3.73 3.82 0.95
N PHE A 134 3.09 3.38 2.02
CA PHE A 134 1.77 2.75 2.01
C PHE A 134 0.78 3.66 2.72
N LYS A 135 -0.29 4.06 2.03
CA LYS A 135 -1.37 4.86 2.62
C LYS A 135 -2.64 4.04 2.69
N LEU A 136 -3.05 3.70 3.92
CA LEU A 136 -4.32 3.03 4.20
C LEU A 136 -5.41 4.08 4.41
N SER A 137 -6.55 3.92 3.73
CA SER A 137 -7.72 4.79 3.81
C SER A 137 -8.99 3.95 3.79
N LYS A 138 -10.09 4.44 4.36
CA LYS A 138 -11.40 3.78 4.27
C LYS A 138 -12.24 4.41 3.17
N ALA A 139 -12.94 3.60 2.38
CA ALA A 139 -13.93 4.07 1.41
C ALA A 139 -15.33 4.10 2.02
N GLY A 140 -16.24 4.87 1.40
CA GLY A 140 -17.61 5.07 1.89
C GLY A 140 -18.47 3.80 1.98
N ASP A 141 -18.11 2.76 1.24
CA ASP A 141 -18.74 1.43 1.31
C ASP A 141 -18.08 0.49 2.33
N GLY A 142 -17.19 1.03 3.16
CA GLY A 142 -16.49 0.29 4.19
C GLY A 142 -15.21 -0.39 3.72
N SER A 143 -14.93 -0.47 2.41
CA SER A 143 -13.69 -1.06 1.90
C SER A 143 -12.43 -0.39 2.46
N LEU A 144 -11.36 -1.18 2.63
CA LEU A 144 -10.02 -0.65 2.82
C LEU A 144 -9.41 -0.34 1.45
N VAL A 145 -8.85 0.84 1.32
CA VAL A 145 -8.07 1.27 0.15
C VAL A 145 -6.62 1.44 0.57
N LEU A 146 -5.71 0.88 -0.22
CA LEU A 146 -4.28 1.02 -0.06
C LEU A 146 -3.72 1.76 -1.29
N LYS A 147 -3.06 2.89 -1.06
CA LYS A 147 -2.19 3.51 -2.06
C LYS A 147 -0.76 3.07 -1.78
N HIS A 148 -0.09 2.49 -2.75
CA HIS A 148 1.34 2.20 -2.71
C HIS A 148 2.04 3.21 -3.61
N SER A 149 2.88 4.06 -3.02
CA SER A 149 3.73 5.00 -3.72
C SER A 149 5.16 4.50 -3.66
N SER A 150 5.76 4.18 -4.80
CA SER A 150 7.15 3.78 -4.91
C SER A 150 7.91 4.85 -5.67
N SER A 151 9.08 5.24 -5.18
CA SER A 151 10.05 6.03 -5.93
C SER A 151 11.42 5.42 -5.76
N GLY A 152 12.17 5.29 -6.85
CA GLY A 152 13.48 4.67 -6.79
C GLY A 152 14.43 5.18 -7.86
N PHE A 153 15.71 5.16 -7.52
CA PHE A 153 16.80 5.39 -8.46
C PHE A 153 17.75 4.19 -8.43
N GLY A 154 17.98 3.59 -9.59
CA GLY A 154 18.89 2.46 -9.76
C GLY A 154 19.78 2.61 -10.99
N VAL A 155 20.91 1.90 -10.99
CA VAL A 155 21.84 1.84 -12.13
C VAL A 155 21.80 0.42 -12.70
N ILE A 156 21.25 0.26 -13.91
CA ILE A 156 21.45 -0.97 -14.69
C ILE A 156 22.53 -0.67 -15.72
N VAL A 157 23.76 -1.06 -15.36
CA VAL A 157 25.04 -1.16 -16.11
C VAL A 157 25.49 0.04 -16.97
N VAL A 158 24.64 0.85 -17.60
CA VAL A 158 25.03 2.07 -18.34
C VAL A 158 23.93 3.17 -18.32
N ILE A 159 22.70 2.89 -17.86
CA ILE A 159 21.57 3.84 -17.93
C ILE A 159 21.01 4.08 -16.52
N PRO A 160 20.97 5.33 -16.02
CA PRO A 160 20.22 5.65 -14.81
C PRO A 160 18.73 5.46 -15.10
N VAL A 161 18.09 4.55 -14.36
CA VAL A 161 16.65 4.36 -14.40
C VAL A 161 16.12 4.93 -13.09
N GLY A 162 15.51 6.10 -13.20
CA GLY A 162 14.70 6.71 -12.15
C GLY A 162 13.23 6.51 -12.47
N GLY A 163 12.42 6.19 -11.47
CA GLY A 163 10.98 6.08 -11.69
C GLY A 163 10.19 6.31 -10.42
N SER A 164 8.96 6.77 -10.59
CA SER A 164 7.98 6.89 -9.52
C SER A 164 6.64 6.37 -9.99
N GLU A 165 6.03 5.54 -9.16
CA GLU A 165 4.79 4.86 -9.48
C GLU A 165 3.85 4.88 -8.28
N ASP A 166 2.59 5.26 -8.52
CA ASP A 166 1.49 5.04 -7.60
C ASP A 166 0.63 3.88 -8.08
N ARG A 167 0.22 3.03 -7.15
CA ARG A 167 -0.79 2.00 -7.36
C ARG A 167 -1.88 2.11 -6.31
N TRP A 168 -3.10 1.83 -6.73
CA TRP A 168 -4.27 1.82 -5.87
C TRP A 168 -4.80 0.40 -5.76
N TYR A 169 -5.13 -0.02 -4.54
CA TYR A 169 -5.70 -1.33 -4.28
C TYR A 169 -6.92 -1.18 -3.39
N ARG A 170 -7.89 -2.06 -3.56
CA ARG A 170 -9.13 -2.06 -2.78
C ARG A 170 -9.48 -3.46 -2.29
N PHE A 171 -9.82 -3.52 -1.01
CA PHE A 171 -10.17 -4.73 -0.28
C PHE A 171 -11.55 -4.55 0.34
N LYS A 172 -12.44 -5.53 0.14
CA LYS A 172 -13.80 -5.45 0.67
C LYS A 172 -13.80 -5.57 2.19
N ALA A 173 -14.69 -4.83 2.85
CA ALA A 173 -14.99 -5.12 4.23
C ALA A 173 -15.64 -6.50 4.30
N ARG A 174 -15.19 -7.32 5.26
CA ARG A 174 -15.86 -8.56 5.60
C ARG A 174 -16.89 -8.23 6.67
N VAL A 175 -18.14 -8.52 6.36
CA VAL A 175 -19.18 -8.56 7.38
C VAL A 175 -19.10 -9.97 7.97
N ASP A 176 -18.67 -10.06 9.21
CA ASP A 176 -18.74 -11.32 9.95
C ASP A 176 -20.22 -11.54 10.31
N ASP A 177 -20.87 -12.53 9.69
CA ASP A 177 -22.21 -13.03 10.06
C ASP A 177 -22.18 -13.76 11.42
#